data_AF-A0A955PQY8-F1
#
_entry.id   AF-A0A955PQY8-F1
#
_cell.length_a   1.000
_cell.length_b   1.000
_cell.length_c   1.000
_cell.angle_alpha   90.00
_cell.angle_beta   90.00
_cell.angle_gamma   90.00
#
_symmetry.space_group_name_H-M   'P 1'
#
loop_
_entity.id
_entity.type
_entity.pdbx_description
1 polymer ?
#
loop_
_entity_poly.entity_id
_entity_poly.type
_entity_poly.pdbx_seq_one_letter_code
_entity_poly.pdbx_strand_id
1 'polypeptide(L)'
;FQTMPALKRAVVMVQKEVADRIAAVPGNKTYGGYTAKLGLYAQVTGRFEVPPRCFMPAPHVDSAVVRIDRVDGVVPEGLDREFVARVIDAAFAQRRKTIRNSMSANGFAKDVLDAAFEACGIAPTTRAETLGVADFVCLARELSHDA
;
A
#
# COMPACT_ATOMS: atom_id res chain seq x y z
N PHE A 1 1.43 -13.75 -0.03
CA PHE A 1 1.02 -13.64 1.39
C PHE A 1 -0.47 -13.90 1.59
N GLN A 2 -1.39 -13.22 0.90
CA GLN A 2 -2.85 -13.43 1.06
C GLN A 2 -3.28 -14.91 0.98
N THR A 3 -2.91 -15.63 -0.08
CA THR A 3 -3.28 -17.04 -0.32
C THR A 3 -2.33 -18.06 0.32
N MET A 4 -1.28 -17.62 0.99
CA MET A 4 -0.22 -18.46 1.56
C MET A 4 0.01 -18.10 3.03
N PRO A 5 -0.90 -18.45 3.95
CA PRO A 5 -0.84 -18.03 5.35
C PRO A 5 0.42 -18.54 6.08
N ALA A 6 0.92 -19.72 5.71
CA ALA A 6 2.14 -20.29 6.27
C ALA A 6 3.43 -19.55 5.85
N LEU A 7 3.41 -18.78 4.75
CA LEU A 7 4.59 -18.04 4.29
C LEU A 7 4.87 -16.87 5.24
N LYS A 8 5.96 -16.96 6.00
CA LYS A 8 6.40 -15.93 6.96
C LYS A 8 7.38 -14.92 6.38
N ARG A 9 8.14 -15.30 5.36
CA ARG A 9 9.16 -14.45 4.72
C ARG A 9 9.28 -14.76 3.24
N ALA A 10 9.54 -13.75 2.43
CA ALA A 10 10.00 -13.88 1.06
C ALA A 10 11.29 -13.07 0.88
N VAL A 11 12.30 -13.68 0.26
CA VAL A 11 13.52 -12.98 -0.19
C VAL A 11 13.59 -13.18 -1.69
N VAL A 12 13.39 -12.10 -2.44
CA VAL A 12 13.25 -12.18 -3.90
C VAL A 12 14.15 -11.17 -4.57
N MET A 13 14.72 -11.57 -5.71
CA MET A 13 15.42 -10.68 -6.60
C MET A 13 14.47 -10.24 -7.71
N VAL A 14 14.39 -8.94 -7.92
CA VAL A 14 13.56 -8.32 -8.97
C VAL A 14 14.34 -7.18 -9.62
N GLN A 15 13.81 -6.61 -10.70
CA GLN A 15 14.37 -5.38 -11.26
C GLN A 15 14.36 -4.25 -10.22
N LYS A 16 15.36 -3.38 -10.26
CA LYS A 16 15.55 -2.31 -9.27
C LYS A 16 14.30 -1.43 -9.08
N GLU A 17 13.65 -1.00 -10.16
CA GLU A 17 12.41 -0.19 -10.06
C GLU A 17 11.28 -0.92 -9.32
N VAL A 18 11.17 -2.23 -9.50
CA VAL A 18 10.17 -3.06 -8.82
C VAL A 18 10.51 -3.19 -7.33
N ALA A 19 11.79 -3.40 -7.00
CA ALA A 19 12.25 -3.41 -5.62
C ALA A 19 12.02 -2.05 -4.93
N ASP A 20 12.25 -0.95 -5.64
CA ASP A 20 12.02 0.41 -5.12
C ASP A 20 10.54 0.64 -4.83
N ARG A 21 9.66 0.17 -5.72
CA ARG A 21 8.21 0.21 -5.50
C ARG A 21 7.78 -0.66 -4.31
N ILE A 22 8.32 -1.87 -4.18
CA ILE A 22 8.06 -2.77 -3.04
C ILE A 22 8.50 -2.13 -1.71
N ALA A 23 9.66 -1.46 -1.71
CA ALA A 23 10.26 -0.85 -0.53
C ALA A 23 9.85 0.62 -0.29
N ALA A 24 8.94 1.16 -1.10
CA ALA A 24 8.55 2.54 -1.02
C ALA A 24 7.81 2.84 0.30
N VAL A 25 8.02 4.05 0.83
CA VAL A 25 7.37 4.56 2.03
C VAL A 25 6.47 5.75 1.68
N PRO A 26 5.45 6.08 2.51
CA PRO A 26 4.62 7.26 2.29
C PRO A 26 5.45 8.53 2.04
N GLY A 27 4.98 9.37 1.12
CA GLY A 27 5.66 10.57 0.64
C GLY A 27 6.68 10.32 -0.49
N ASN A 28 7.04 9.07 -0.79
CA ASN A 28 7.93 8.74 -1.90
C ASN A 28 7.18 8.68 -3.24
N LYS A 29 7.81 9.15 -4.32
CA LYS A 29 7.28 9.09 -5.71
C LYS A 29 6.97 7.66 -6.18
N THR A 30 7.62 6.64 -5.63
CA THR A 30 7.37 5.24 -5.99
C THR A 30 6.29 4.57 -5.14
N TYR A 31 5.86 5.22 -4.05
CA TYR A 31 4.78 4.72 -3.20
C TYR A 31 3.43 4.81 -3.90
N GLY A 32 2.60 3.78 -3.71
CA GLY A 32 1.34 3.64 -4.42
C GLY A 32 0.47 2.54 -3.82
N GLY A 33 -0.69 2.32 -4.44
CA GLY A 33 -1.66 1.32 -3.99
C GLY A 33 -1.08 -0.09 -3.86
N TYR A 34 -0.14 -0.49 -4.73
CA TYR A 34 0.56 -1.77 -4.60
C TYR A 34 1.29 -1.89 -3.26
N THR A 35 2.12 -0.90 -2.92
CA THR A 35 2.95 -0.90 -1.70
C THR A 35 2.09 -0.79 -0.45
N ALA A 36 1.07 0.07 -0.47
CA ALA A 36 0.10 0.18 0.61
C ALA A 36 -0.63 -1.15 0.85
N LYS A 37 -1.07 -1.85 -0.22
CA LYS A 37 -1.71 -3.17 -0.11
C LYS A 37 -0.76 -4.26 0.38
N LEU A 38 0.52 -4.24 -0.02
CA LEU A 38 1.53 -5.14 0.55
C LEU A 38 1.62 -4.95 2.08
N GLY A 39 1.57 -3.70 2.52
CA GLY A 39 1.58 -3.32 3.93
C GLY A 39 0.47 -3.94 4.79
N LEU A 40 -0.67 -4.34 4.19
CA LEU A 40 -1.74 -5.07 4.90
C LEU A 40 -1.34 -6.48 5.36
N TYR A 41 -0.23 -7.00 4.82
CA TYR A 41 0.24 -8.36 5.04
C TYR A 41 1.67 -8.44 5.55
N ALA A 42 2.53 -7.51 5.15
CA ALA A 42 3.96 -7.65 5.32
C ALA A 42 4.69 -6.30 5.26
N GLN A 43 5.91 -6.29 5.76
CA GLN A 43 6.82 -5.14 5.69
C GLN A 43 8.14 -5.54 5.03
N VAL A 44 8.79 -4.58 4.36
CA VAL A 44 10.13 -4.77 3.82
C VAL A 44 11.15 -4.56 4.94
N THR A 45 12.00 -5.56 5.18
CA THR A 45 13.00 -5.54 6.26
C THR A 45 14.44 -5.58 5.77
N GLY A 46 14.65 -5.65 4.45
CA GLY A 46 15.98 -5.57 3.85
C GLY A 46 15.92 -5.32 2.36
N ARG A 47 16.90 -4.59 1.84
CA ARG A 47 17.07 -4.31 0.41
C ARG A 47 18.54 -4.12 0.09
N PHE A 48 19.03 -4.75 -0.98
CA PHE A 48 20.34 -4.43 -1.56
C PHE A 48 20.34 -4.58 -3.08
N GLU A 49 21.22 -3.83 -3.75
CA GLU A 49 21.30 -3.80 -5.22
C GLU A 49 22.23 -4.89 -5.75
N VAL A 50 21.88 -5.43 -6.91
CA VAL A 50 22.65 -6.47 -7.62
C VAL A 50 22.91 -5.97 -9.05
N PRO A 51 24.17 -5.69 -9.40
CA PRO A 51 24.51 -5.12 -10.70
C PRO A 51 24.44 -6.17 -11.82
N PRO A 52 24.23 -5.77 -13.09
CA PRO A 52 24.13 -6.68 -14.24
C PRO A 52 25.32 -7.63 -14.43
N ARG A 53 26.53 -7.20 -14.02
CA ARG A 53 27.76 -8.01 -14.08
C ARG A 53 27.70 -9.31 -13.25
N CYS A 54 26.69 -9.46 -12.39
CA CYS A 54 26.45 -10.67 -11.60
C CYS A 54 25.64 -11.75 -12.35
N PHE A 55 25.25 -11.51 -13.61
CA PHE A 55 24.41 -12.43 -14.40
C PHE A 55 25.05 -12.82 -15.73
N MET A 56 24.60 -13.95 -16.29
CA MET A 56 24.97 -14.41 -17.64
C MET A 56 23.75 -14.98 -18.37
N PRO A 57 23.31 -14.40 -19.50
CA PRO A 57 23.75 -13.11 -20.04
C PRO A 57 23.40 -11.94 -19.10
N ALA A 58 24.15 -10.83 -19.20
CA ALA A 58 23.89 -9.64 -18.39
C ALA A 58 22.57 -8.97 -18.80
N PRO A 59 21.68 -8.61 -17.85
CA PRO A 59 20.46 -7.86 -18.15
C PRO A 59 20.76 -6.39 -18.49
N HIS A 60 19.79 -5.71 -19.12
CA HIS A 60 19.90 -4.28 -19.46
C HIS A 60 19.64 -3.33 -18.29
N VAL A 61 19.16 -3.84 -17.16
CA VAL A 61 18.76 -3.04 -15.99
C VAL A 61 19.34 -3.61 -14.71
N ASP A 62 19.52 -2.77 -13.71
CA ASP A 62 19.91 -3.20 -12.37
C ASP A 62 18.83 -4.08 -11.73
N SER A 63 19.28 -5.02 -10.92
CA SER A 63 18.42 -5.82 -10.04
C SER A 63 18.57 -5.38 -8.59
N ALA A 64 17.65 -5.79 -7.74
CA ALA A 64 17.77 -5.67 -6.31
C ALA A 64 17.08 -6.85 -5.63
N VAL A 65 17.65 -7.26 -4.50
CA VAL A 65 17.05 -8.24 -3.60
C VAL A 65 16.27 -7.50 -2.53
N VAL A 66 15.04 -7.92 -2.30
CA VAL A 66 14.18 -7.43 -1.21
C VAL A 66 13.82 -8.58 -0.28
N ARG A 67 13.88 -8.31 1.02
CA ARG A 67 13.36 -9.19 2.07
C ARG A 67 12.05 -8.60 2.58
N ILE A 68 11.01 -9.42 2.53
CA ILE A 68 9.65 -9.08 2.94
C ILE A 68 9.26 -10.04 4.06
N ASP A 69 8.98 -9.52 5.25
CA ASP A 69 8.56 -10.29 6.42
C ASP A 69 7.06 -10.05 6.67
N ARG A 70 6.30 -11.14 6.86
CA ARG A 70 4.89 -11.06 7.23
C ARG A 70 4.72 -10.33 8.55
N VAL A 71 3.70 -9.48 8.62
CA VAL A 71 3.28 -8.80 9.86
C VAL A 71 1.85 -9.21 10.14
N ASP A 72 1.63 -9.77 11.33
CA ASP A 72 0.30 -10.14 11.80
C ASP A 72 -0.33 -8.94 12.55
N GLY A 73 -1.65 -8.87 12.60
CA GLY A 73 -2.38 -7.83 13.35
C GLY A 73 -2.45 -6.43 12.71
N VAL A 74 -1.96 -6.24 11.48
CA VAL A 74 -2.06 -4.94 10.77
C VAL A 74 -3.51 -4.50 10.56
N VAL A 75 -4.36 -5.44 10.16
CA VAL A 75 -5.81 -5.24 10.07
C VAL A 75 -6.42 -5.90 11.30
N PRO A 76 -7.13 -5.13 12.16
CA PRO A 76 -7.78 -5.64 13.34
C PRO A 76 -8.78 -6.75 13.03
N GLU A 77 -8.98 -7.64 14.00
CA GLU A 77 -10.03 -8.66 13.91
C GLU A 77 -11.41 -8.01 13.73
N GLY A 78 -12.25 -8.61 12.89
CA GLY A 78 -13.58 -8.07 12.53
C GLY A 78 -13.59 -7.06 11.38
N LEU A 79 -12.45 -6.49 10.97
CA LEU A 79 -12.37 -5.63 9.79
C LEU A 79 -11.99 -6.44 8.54
N ASP A 80 -12.79 -6.35 7.48
CA ASP A 80 -12.50 -7.02 6.22
C ASP A 80 -11.29 -6.40 5.51
N ARG A 81 -10.23 -7.18 5.36
CA ARG A 81 -9.00 -6.77 4.67
C ARG A 81 -9.23 -6.49 3.18
N GLU A 82 -10.19 -7.15 2.53
CA GLU A 82 -10.53 -6.86 1.14
C GLU A 82 -11.19 -5.48 1.01
N PHE A 83 -12.05 -5.12 1.97
CA PHE A 83 -12.57 -3.75 2.06
C PHE A 83 -11.47 -2.71 2.27
N VAL A 84 -10.47 -2.96 3.14
CA VAL A 84 -9.30 -2.06 3.27
C VAL A 84 -8.56 -1.93 1.93
N ALA A 85 -8.39 -3.03 1.20
CA ALA A 85 -7.75 -3.00 -0.12
C ALA A 85 -8.57 -2.17 -1.14
N ARG A 86 -9.91 -2.26 -1.10
CA ARG A 86 -10.81 -1.42 -1.93
C ARG A 86 -10.69 0.06 -1.60
N VAL A 87 -10.60 0.41 -0.31
CA VAL A 87 -10.36 1.80 0.14
C VAL A 87 -9.03 2.32 -0.40
N ILE A 88 -7.95 1.53 -0.31
CA ILE A 88 -6.64 1.87 -0.89
C ILE A 88 -6.75 2.07 -2.41
N ASP A 89 -7.40 1.16 -3.11
CA ASP A 89 -7.55 1.24 -4.57
C ASP A 89 -8.32 2.50 -4.99
N ALA A 90 -9.40 2.85 -4.29
CA ALA A 90 -10.15 4.08 -4.54
C ALA A 90 -9.34 5.35 -4.24
N ALA A 91 -8.51 5.33 -3.19
CA ALA A 91 -7.63 6.45 -2.85
C ALA A 91 -6.52 6.67 -3.89
N PHE A 92 -5.97 5.60 -4.48
CA PHE A 92 -4.88 5.67 -5.47
C PHE A 92 -5.35 5.72 -6.93
N ALA A 93 -6.65 5.50 -7.21
CA ALA A 93 -7.20 5.48 -8.56
C ALA A 93 -6.90 6.77 -9.37
N GLN A 94 -6.87 7.93 -8.72
CA GLN A 94 -6.58 9.21 -9.36
C GLN A 94 -5.45 9.95 -8.64
N ARG A 95 -4.22 9.47 -8.87
CA ARG A 95 -2.99 9.90 -8.18
C ARG A 95 -2.75 11.42 -8.08
N ARG A 96 -3.22 12.21 -9.05
CA ARG A 96 -3.05 13.68 -9.07
C ARG A 96 -4.14 14.44 -8.31
N LYS A 97 -5.20 13.77 -7.87
CA LYS A 97 -6.30 14.38 -7.11
C LYS A 97 -6.08 14.23 -5.62
N THR A 98 -6.81 15.06 -4.85
CA THR A 98 -6.96 14.87 -3.41
C THR A 98 -7.66 13.54 -3.13
N ILE A 99 -7.45 12.99 -1.94
CA ILE A 99 -8.01 11.69 -1.55
C ILE A 99 -9.54 11.71 -1.61
N ARG A 100 -10.19 12.77 -1.14
CA ARG A 100 -11.64 12.95 -1.25
C ARG A 100 -12.13 12.87 -2.69
N ASN A 101 -11.45 13.55 -3.61
CA ASN A 101 -11.83 13.58 -5.02
C ASN A 101 -11.55 12.25 -5.73
N SER A 102 -10.48 11.55 -5.37
CA SER A 102 -10.21 10.21 -5.89
C SER A 102 -11.27 9.23 -5.39
N MET A 103 -11.49 9.14 -4.07
CA MET A 103 -12.42 8.17 -3.49
C MET A 103 -13.87 8.44 -3.91
N SER A 104 -14.31 9.70 -3.95
CA SER A 104 -15.67 10.02 -4.40
C SER A 104 -15.93 9.68 -5.87
N ALA A 105 -14.92 9.79 -6.73
CA ALA A 105 -15.02 9.34 -8.12
C ALA A 105 -14.99 7.80 -8.26
N ASN A 106 -14.75 7.06 -7.17
CA ASN A 106 -14.59 5.61 -7.15
C ASN A 106 -15.56 4.93 -6.16
N GLY A 107 -16.76 5.51 -6.00
CA GLY A 107 -17.90 4.83 -5.38
C GLY A 107 -18.10 5.06 -3.89
N PHE A 108 -17.47 6.09 -3.30
CA PHE A 108 -17.71 6.51 -1.92
C PHE A 108 -18.47 7.85 -1.88
N ALA A 109 -19.52 7.94 -1.08
CA ALA A 109 -20.30 9.17 -0.94
C ALA A 109 -19.50 10.25 -0.20
N LYS A 110 -19.62 11.52 -0.63
CA LYS A 110 -18.75 12.61 -0.14
C LYS A 110 -18.99 12.97 1.33
N ASP A 111 -20.23 12.94 1.77
CA ASP A 111 -20.67 13.13 3.14
C ASP A 111 -20.10 12.07 4.08
N VAL A 112 -20.19 10.79 3.69
CA VAL A 112 -19.60 9.67 4.45
C VAL A 112 -18.07 9.78 4.50
N LEU A 113 -17.43 10.18 3.40
CA LEU A 113 -15.98 10.43 3.36
C LEU A 113 -15.57 11.56 4.30
N ASP A 114 -16.31 12.66 4.35
CA ASP A 114 -15.95 13.82 5.19
C ASP A 114 -15.98 13.45 6.68
N ALA A 115 -16.99 12.68 7.12
CA ALA A 115 -17.06 12.16 8.48
C ALA A 115 -15.90 11.19 8.80
N ALA A 116 -15.59 10.25 7.90
CA ALA A 116 -14.48 9.32 8.08
C ALA A 116 -13.11 10.03 8.12
N PHE A 117 -12.92 11.07 7.30
CA PHE A 117 -11.70 11.88 7.31
C PHE A 117 -11.54 12.64 8.62
N GLU A 118 -12.61 13.22 9.16
CA GLU A 118 -12.60 13.89 10.46
C GLU A 118 -12.24 12.91 11.60
N ALA A 119 -12.91 11.76 11.65
CA ALA A 119 -12.66 10.72 12.66
C ALA A 119 -11.21 10.19 12.62
N CYS A 120 -10.61 10.09 11.44
CA CYS A 120 -9.22 9.66 11.27
C CYS A 120 -8.18 10.79 11.32
N GLY A 121 -8.60 12.06 11.48
CA GLY A 121 -7.69 13.21 11.51
C GLY A 121 -6.98 13.47 10.17
N ILE A 122 -7.60 13.12 9.05
CA ILE A 122 -7.04 13.24 7.69
C ILE A 122 -7.65 14.46 7.00
N ALA A 123 -6.81 15.40 6.53
CA ALA A 123 -7.32 16.51 5.73
C ALA A 123 -7.89 16.00 4.38
N PRO A 124 -9.10 16.40 3.95
CA PRO A 124 -9.68 15.92 2.68
C PRO A 124 -8.91 16.35 1.42
N THR A 125 -8.02 17.33 1.57
CA THR A 125 -7.10 17.84 0.53
C THR A 125 -5.81 17.03 0.40
N THR A 126 -5.53 16.13 1.35
CA THR A 126 -4.36 15.24 1.36
C THR A 126 -4.33 14.36 0.11
N ARG A 127 -3.13 13.99 -0.36
CA ARG A 127 -2.96 12.99 -1.43
C ARG A 127 -2.71 11.61 -0.83
N ALA A 128 -3.27 10.57 -1.44
CA ALA A 128 -3.14 9.19 -0.96
C ALA A 128 -1.68 8.74 -0.79
N GLU A 129 -0.75 9.24 -1.61
CA GLU A 129 0.66 8.89 -1.52
C GLU A 129 1.35 9.36 -0.23
N THR A 130 0.72 10.22 0.56
CA THR A 130 1.24 10.67 1.86
C THR A 130 0.74 9.85 3.04
N LEU A 131 -0.25 8.97 2.83
CA LEU A 131 -0.88 8.17 3.89
C LEU A 131 -0.23 6.80 4.04
N GLY A 132 -0.10 6.36 5.29
CA GLY A 132 0.35 5.03 5.67
C GLY A 132 -0.78 4.01 5.70
N VAL A 133 -0.41 2.74 5.92
CA VAL A 133 -1.38 1.63 6.02
C VAL A 133 -2.37 1.83 7.16
N ALA A 134 -1.91 2.37 8.29
CA ALA A 134 -2.75 2.63 9.46
C ALA A 134 -3.88 3.63 9.14
N ASP A 135 -3.62 4.65 8.33
CA ASP A 135 -4.62 5.63 7.90
C ASP A 135 -5.71 4.95 7.06
N PHE A 136 -5.32 4.07 6.13
CA PHE A 136 -6.28 3.32 5.32
C PHE A 136 -7.09 2.31 6.13
N VAL A 137 -6.50 1.70 7.15
CA VAL A 137 -7.22 0.82 8.09
C VAL A 137 -8.22 1.63 8.92
N CYS A 138 -7.85 2.82 9.38
CA CYS A 138 -8.77 3.74 10.05
C CYS A 138 -9.94 4.10 9.13
N LEU A 139 -9.65 4.58 7.92
CA LEU A 139 -10.68 4.94 6.94
C LEU A 139 -11.62 3.78 6.65
N ALA A 140 -11.09 2.57 6.44
CA ALA A 140 -11.92 1.40 6.19
C ALA A 140 -12.81 1.03 7.40
N ARG A 141 -12.35 1.26 8.63
CA ARG A 141 -13.19 1.07 9.81
C ARG A 141 -14.36 2.03 9.81
N GLU A 142 -14.10 3.33 9.68
CA GLU A 142 -15.16 4.35 9.69
C GLU A 142 -16.13 4.17 8.53
N LEU A 143 -15.63 3.85 7.34
CA LEU A 143 -16.46 3.62 6.15
C LEU A 143 -17.26 2.30 6.19
N SER A 144 -16.93 1.38 7.08
CA SER A 144 -17.66 0.12 7.24
C SER A 144 -18.90 0.25 8.13
N HIS A 145 -18.98 1.30 8.96
CA HIS A 145 -20.08 1.50 9.89
C HIS A 145 -21.32 2.13 9.23
N ASP A 146 -21.16 2.70 8.02
CA ASP A 146 -22.22 3.32 7.22
C ASP A 146 -22.61 2.51 5.97
N ALA A 147 -22.19 1.24 5.88
CA ALA A 147 -22.46 0.34 4.74
C ALA A 147 -23.63 -0.62 4.99
#